data_AF-A0A7T7KNP5-F1
#
_entry.id   AF-A0A7T7KNP5-F1
#
_cell.length_a   1.000
_cell.length_b   1.000
_cell.length_c   1.000
_cell.angle_alpha   90.00
_cell.angle_beta   90.00
_cell.angle_gamma   90.00
#
_symmetry.space_group_name_H-M   'P 1'
#
loop_
_entity.id
_entity.type
_entity.pdbx_description
1 polymer ?
#
loop_
_entity_poly.entity_id
_entity_poly.type
_entity_poly.pdbx_seq_one_letter_code
_entity_poly.pdbx_strand_id
1 'polypeptide(L)'
;MVDKPQQQPQREHHFFVSTAKFLFHHPQHGIVAVRDPIRLADAKRRELDPIILYGVTVAGLPIRWLTFSTVGQRKSLCEVLWTAWKDAEGLRGLPDVLRVNRYMAQADPGLAADLATIGVRLEVADTKDKTAPASLRSAHDDSRWLSQRHDPVDLSLAACVEALCLDAQDAHNRSAHRGPRGLSNRKLEDSIEQWLSLPMRQPPSVPLEDRDWEAGRWLSSWETALPPDQPRYFHYDGMSRRTWLISGEEPSDDDDDDDYEFPAYEEHDNTAEIARNLVACWPNPPKDVAAAAGITLRQLQWFTSERATLDKSTHYDLRHLLGIEYDERMGGYTPAGPYVLIARKAQAIEAIYQEISGGGDACPCELVPAQGQADPSWRYVLINAHSTPPTIVMAPRGEVITERLPDLILNYEGIRPVSQALYRDVVTTCARACQTPQANVREMTEFAKRYERYWIDCAWLPD
;
A
#
# COMPACT_ATOMS: atom_id res chain seq x y z
N MET A 1 -22.31 37.34 21.07
CA MET A 1 -22.22 36.14 20.21
C MET A 1 -22.11 34.97 21.16
N VAL A 2 -23.12 34.10 21.17
CA VAL A 2 -23.09 32.86 21.96
C VAL A 2 -22.22 31.89 21.19
N ASP A 3 -21.09 31.48 21.78
CA ASP A 3 -20.22 30.46 21.21
C ASP A 3 -21.04 29.20 20.95
N LYS A 4 -21.08 28.77 19.68
CA LYS A 4 -21.58 27.43 19.35
C LYS A 4 -20.63 26.44 20.04
N PRO A 5 -21.11 25.46 20.82
CA PRO A 5 -20.24 24.43 21.35
C PRO A 5 -19.58 23.71 20.16
N GLN A 6 -18.25 23.78 20.10
CA GLN A 6 -17.47 22.91 19.22
C GLN A 6 -17.85 21.47 19.60
N GLN A 7 -18.58 20.78 18.73
CA GLN A 7 -18.82 19.34 18.89
C GLN A 7 -17.46 18.67 18.96
N GLN A 8 -17.18 17.99 20.09
CA GLN A 8 -15.98 17.18 20.19
C GLN A 8 -15.97 16.18 19.02
N PRO A 9 -14.82 15.98 18.35
CA PRO A 9 -14.73 15.03 17.27
C PRO A 9 -15.12 13.65 17.79
N GLN A 10 -16.01 12.97 17.06
CA GLN A 10 -16.45 11.62 17.39
C GLN A 10 -15.23 10.68 17.34
N ARG A 11 -14.95 9.99 18.45
CA ARG A 11 -13.88 9.01 18.54
C ARG A 11 -14.38 7.67 18.03
N GLU A 12 -13.89 7.26 16.87
CA GLU A 12 -14.22 5.97 16.29
C GLU A 12 -12.98 5.08 16.22
N HIS A 13 -13.11 3.86 16.73
CA HIS A 13 -12.09 2.82 16.61
C HIS A 13 -12.62 1.66 15.77
N HIS A 14 -11.75 1.08 14.96
CA HIS A 14 -11.99 -0.19 14.28
C HIS A 14 -11.35 -1.31 15.10
N PHE A 15 -12.11 -2.35 15.41
CA PHE A 15 -11.60 -3.55 16.03
C PHE A 15 -11.68 -4.73 15.07
N PHE A 16 -10.66 -5.57 15.07
CA PHE A 16 -10.58 -6.74 14.22
C PHE A 16 -9.76 -7.86 14.87
N VAL A 17 -10.14 -9.09 14.51
CA VAL A 17 -9.45 -10.32 14.86
C VAL A 17 -9.24 -11.13 13.59
N SER A 18 -8.07 -11.73 13.42
CA SER A 18 -7.75 -12.55 12.26
C SER A 18 -6.59 -13.48 12.61
N THR A 19 -6.47 -14.62 11.95
CA THR A 19 -5.19 -15.33 11.90
C THR A 19 -4.16 -14.42 11.26
N ALA A 20 -3.00 -14.22 11.90
CA ALA A 20 -1.93 -13.38 11.37
C ALA A 20 -1.55 -13.85 9.96
N LYS A 21 -1.51 -12.90 9.00
CA LYS A 21 -1.29 -13.20 7.58
C LYS A 21 0.19 -13.47 7.27
N PHE A 22 1.08 -12.83 8.03
CA PHE A 22 2.52 -12.81 7.75
C PHE A 22 3.38 -13.31 8.91
N LEU A 23 2.80 -13.59 10.08
CA LEU A 23 3.55 -14.02 11.25
C LEU A 23 3.09 -15.41 11.67
N PHE A 24 4.07 -16.27 11.92
CA PHE A 24 3.87 -17.65 12.37
C PHE A 24 4.90 -17.99 13.44
N HIS A 25 4.64 -19.03 14.22
CA HIS A 25 5.65 -19.62 15.10
C HIS A 25 6.29 -20.83 14.41
N HIS A 26 7.60 -21.00 14.62
CA HIS A 26 8.38 -22.15 14.20
C HIS A 26 9.17 -22.68 15.40
N PRO A 27 9.20 -24.00 15.67
CA PRO A 27 9.87 -24.57 16.84
C PRO A 27 11.36 -24.22 16.96
N GLN A 28 12.04 -24.04 15.82
CA GLN A 28 13.49 -23.77 15.78
C GLN A 28 13.83 -22.28 15.61
N HIS A 29 12.90 -21.48 15.07
CA HIS A 29 13.17 -20.08 14.69
C HIS A 29 12.36 -19.07 15.52
N GLY A 30 11.47 -19.52 16.41
CA GLY A 30 10.58 -18.63 17.16
C GLY A 30 9.54 -18.01 16.23
N ILE A 31 9.35 -16.69 16.31
CA ILE A 31 8.42 -15.98 15.40
C ILE A 31 9.07 -15.75 14.04
N VAL A 32 8.51 -16.37 13.01
CA VAL A 32 8.90 -16.23 11.61
C VAL A 32 7.97 -15.24 10.91
N ALA A 33 8.56 -14.25 10.24
CA ALA A 33 7.86 -13.39 9.30
C ALA A 33 7.86 -14.04 7.91
N VAL A 34 6.77 -13.92 7.14
CA VAL A 34 6.70 -14.44 5.77
C VAL A 34 6.63 -13.26 4.82
N ARG A 35 7.50 -13.23 3.80
CA ARG A 35 7.53 -12.12 2.83
C ARG A 35 6.22 -12.03 2.06
N ASP A 36 5.82 -13.16 1.47
CA ASP A 36 4.57 -13.34 0.73
C ASP A 36 3.60 -14.24 1.51
N PRO A 37 2.33 -13.88 1.68
CA PRO A 37 1.39 -14.68 2.45
C PRO A 37 1.35 -16.14 1.97
N ILE A 38 1.27 -17.05 2.92
CA ILE A 38 1.22 -18.50 2.67
C ILE A 38 -0.09 -19.06 3.23
N ARG A 39 -0.70 -20.02 2.53
CA ARG A 39 -1.90 -20.70 3.03
C ARG A 39 -1.54 -21.52 4.26
N LEU A 40 -2.45 -21.62 5.22
CA LEU A 40 -2.26 -22.33 6.49
C LEU A 40 -1.90 -23.81 6.28
N ALA A 41 -2.46 -24.44 5.25
CA ALA A 41 -2.13 -25.82 4.90
C ALA A 41 -0.67 -25.98 4.44
N ASP A 42 -0.14 -25.01 3.72
CA ASP A 42 1.23 -25.02 3.18
C ASP A 42 2.25 -24.51 4.23
N ALA A 43 1.81 -23.61 5.11
CA ALA A 43 2.55 -23.18 6.30
C ALA A 43 2.80 -24.37 7.25
N LYS A 44 1.76 -25.17 7.50
CA LYS A 44 1.86 -26.39 8.34
C LYS A 44 2.89 -27.40 7.82
N ARG A 45 3.07 -27.50 6.49
CA ARG A 45 4.10 -28.38 5.89
C ARG A 45 5.53 -27.93 6.20
N ARG A 46 5.71 -26.68 6.62
CA ARG A 46 6.97 -26.04 7.01
C ARG A 46 7.05 -25.80 8.52
N GLU A 47 6.25 -26.54 9.30
CA GLU A 47 6.20 -26.41 10.76
C GLU A 47 5.87 -25.00 11.25
N LEU A 48 5.13 -24.23 10.43
CA LEU A 48 4.66 -22.90 10.79
C LEU A 48 3.28 -22.97 11.42
N ASP A 49 3.24 -22.71 12.73
CA ASP A 49 2.00 -22.66 13.51
C ASP A 49 1.38 -21.26 13.44
N PRO A 50 0.08 -21.16 13.11
CA PRO A 50 -0.60 -19.87 13.04
C PRO A 50 -0.76 -19.24 14.42
N ILE A 51 -0.71 -17.91 14.45
CA ILE A 51 -1.04 -17.10 15.63
C ILE A 51 -2.24 -16.20 15.33
N ILE A 52 -2.98 -15.79 16.36
CA ILE A 52 -4.10 -14.87 16.22
C ILE A 52 -3.60 -13.44 16.41
N LEU A 53 -3.94 -12.57 15.47
CA LEU A 53 -3.76 -11.13 15.52
C LEU A 53 -5.07 -10.49 16.01
N TYR A 54 -4.96 -9.63 17.01
CA TYR A 54 -6.00 -8.68 17.42
C TYR A 54 -5.47 -7.27 17.18
N GLY A 55 -6.34 -6.37 16.71
CA GLY A 55 -5.94 -4.98 16.55
C GLY A 55 -7.07 -3.99 16.72
N VAL A 56 -6.71 -2.85 17.30
CA VAL A 56 -7.59 -1.68 17.47
C VAL A 56 -6.93 -0.52 16.74
N THR A 57 -7.63 0.08 15.79
CA THR A 57 -7.12 1.17 14.94
C THR A 57 -8.03 2.37 15.03
N VAL A 58 -7.47 3.58 15.07
CA VAL A 58 -8.24 4.81 14.98
C VAL A 58 -8.80 4.97 13.56
N ALA A 59 -10.09 5.23 13.42
CA ALA A 59 -10.72 5.35 12.11
C ALA A 59 -10.05 6.45 11.28
N GLY A 60 -9.56 6.09 10.08
CA GLY A 60 -8.94 7.02 9.15
C GLY A 60 -7.49 7.42 9.46
N LEU A 61 -6.89 6.93 10.55
CA LEU A 61 -5.51 7.26 10.92
C LEU A 61 -4.63 6.00 11.02
N PRO A 62 -3.33 6.10 10.74
CA PRO A 62 -2.37 4.99 10.90
C PRO A 62 -1.98 4.76 12.37
N ILE A 63 -2.85 5.09 13.33
CA ILE A 63 -2.64 4.87 14.76
C ILE A 63 -3.34 3.57 15.13
N ARG A 64 -2.55 2.55 15.46
CA ARG A 64 -3.06 1.22 15.78
C ARG A 64 -2.30 0.59 16.93
N TRP A 65 -3.00 -0.23 17.68
CA TRP A 65 -2.43 -1.11 18.69
C TRP A 65 -2.72 -2.56 18.32
N LEU A 66 -1.70 -3.41 18.43
CA LEU A 66 -1.76 -4.82 18.05
C LEU A 66 -1.38 -5.69 19.24
N THR A 67 -2.03 -6.84 19.36
CA THR A 67 -1.64 -7.91 20.29
C THR A 67 -1.90 -9.27 19.66
N PHE A 68 -1.33 -10.31 20.25
CA PHE A 68 -1.33 -11.65 19.69
C PHE A 68 -1.73 -12.70 20.72
N SER A 69 -2.23 -13.83 20.23
CA SER A 69 -2.43 -15.02 21.05
C SER A 69 -2.15 -16.28 20.25
N THR A 70 -2.02 -17.41 20.95
CA THR A 70 -2.03 -18.72 20.29
C THR A 70 -3.46 -19.06 19.86
N VAL A 71 -3.62 -19.99 18.91
CA VAL A 71 -4.94 -20.50 18.52
C VAL A 71 -5.61 -21.29 19.66
N GLY A 72 -4.81 -21.97 20.49
CA GLY A 72 -5.28 -22.77 21.62
C GLY A 72 -5.67 -21.95 22.85
N GLN A 73 -5.07 -20.77 23.03
CA GLN A 73 -5.32 -19.86 24.15
C GLN A 73 -5.70 -18.49 23.61
N ARG A 74 -6.93 -18.38 23.13
CA ARG A 74 -7.49 -17.12 22.61
C ARG A 74 -7.78 -16.16 23.77
N LYS A 75 -7.56 -14.88 23.53
CA LYS A 75 -7.92 -13.81 24.47
C LYS A 75 -9.41 -13.46 24.32
N SER A 76 -10.05 -13.05 25.41
CA SER A 76 -11.39 -12.49 25.33
C SER A 76 -11.36 -11.17 24.55
N LEU A 77 -12.44 -10.87 23.81
CA LEU A 77 -12.55 -9.59 23.10
C LEU A 77 -12.58 -8.41 24.08
N CYS A 78 -13.22 -8.60 25.23
CA CYS A 78 -13.29 -7.63 26.33
C CYS A 78 -11.90 -7.34 26.91
N GLU A 79 -11.15 -8.38 27.30
CA GLU A 79 -9.76 -8.27 27.78
C GLU A 79 -8.88 -7.48 26.81
N VAL A 80 -8.96 -7.80 25.51
CA VAL A 80 -8.16 -7.16 24.45
C VAL A 80 -8.50 -5.68 24.34
N LEU A 81 -9.79 -5.34 24.24
CA LEU A 81 -10.26 -3.96 24.12
C LEU A 81 -9.90 -3.14 25.37
N TRP A 82 -10.05 -3.74 26.54
CA TRP A 82 -9.71 -3.12 27.81
C TRP A 82 -8.22 -2.77 27.89
N THR A 83 -7.36 -3.73 27.56
CA THR A 83 -5.91 -3.55 27.52
C THR A 83 -5.55 -2.45 26.53
N ALA A 84 -6.12 -2.49 25.32
CA ALA A 84 -5.88 -1.46 24.30
C ALA A 84 -6.24 -0.06 24.80
N TRP A 85 -7.43 0.14 25.37
CA TRP A 85 -7.85 1.48 25.81
C TRP A 85 -7.14 1.97 27.06
N LYS A 86 -6.59 1.07 27.86
CA LYS A 86 -5.82 1.42 29.05
C LYS A 86 -4.36 1.73 28.73
N ASP A 87 -3.71 0.86 27.97
CA ASP A 87 -2.25 0.82 27.84
C ASP A 87 -1.75 1.37 26.48
N ALA A 88 -2.61 1.48 25.47
CA ALA A 88 -2.26 2.05 24.17
C ALA A 88 -2.53 3.56 24.12
N GLU A 89 -1.54 4.34 24.56
CA GLU A 89 -1.66 5.79 24.68
C GLU A 89 -2.12 6.48 23.37
N GLY A 90 -1.67 6.01 22.21
CA GLY A 90 -2.02 6.58 20.91
C GLY A 90 -3.52 6.49 20.59
N LEU A 91 -4.24 5.52 21.16
CA LEU A 91 -5.69 5.38 20.98
C LEU A 91 -6.49 6.44 21.77
N ARG A 92 -5.86 7.11 22.75
CA ARG A 92 -6.50 8.11 23.61
C ARG A 92 -7.71 7.56 24.39
N GLY A 93 -7.72 6.26 24.67
CA GLY A 93 -8.67 5.61 25.57
C GLY A 93 -9.98 5.17 24.92
N LEU A 94 -11.09 5.27 25.64
CA LEU A 94 -12.40 4.83 25.18
C LEU A 94 -12.90 5.62 23.96
N PRO A 95 -13.35 4.94 22.90
CA PRO A 95 -14.03 5.57 21.77
C PRO A 95 -15.52 5.84 22.07
N ASP A 96 -16.16 6.65 21.26
CA ASP A 96 -17.62 6.76 21.22
C ASP A 96 -18.25 5.60 20.42
N VAL A 97 -17.54 5.15 19.39
CA VAL A 97 -17.97 4.08 18.48
C VAL A 97 -16.86 3.05 18.30
N LEU A 98 -17.20 1.77 18.49
CA LEU A 98 -16.37 0.65 18.09
C LEU A 98 -16.97 0.00 16.85
N ARG A 99 -16.29 0.11 15.72
CA ARG A 99 -16.72 -0.51 14.46
C ARG A 99 -16.07 -1.86 14.27
N VAL A 100 -16.90 -2.84 13.91
CA VAL A 100 -16.51 -4.25 13.75
C VAL A 100 -17.09 -4.82 12.47
N ASN A 101 -16.50 -5.91 11.97
CA ASN A 101 -17.12 -6.65 10.88
C ASN A 101 -18.30 -7.51 11.39
N ARG A 102 -19.19 -7.92 10.47
CA ARG A 102 -20.36 -8.74 10.82
C ARG A 102 -20.04 -10.09 11.46
N TYR A 103 -18.90 -10.69 11.12
CA TYR A 103 -18.54 -12.01 11.64
C TYR A 103 -18.09 -11.93 13.09
N MET A 104 -17.41 -10.84 13.46
CA MET A 104 -16.98 -10.62 14.83
C MET A 104 -18.17 -10.29 15.75
N ALA A 105 -19.13 -9.49 15.28
CA ALA A 105 -20.37 -9.24 16.01
C ALA A 105 -21.21 -10.51 16.20
N GLN A 106 -21.10 -11.49 15.29
CA GLN A 106 -21.75 -12.79 15.42
C GLN A 106 -20.97 -13.76 16.33
N ALA A 107 -19.65 -13.63 16.39
CA ALA A 107 -18.78 -14.48 17.20
C ALA A 107 -18.92 -14.21 18.71
N ASP A 108 -19.32 -12.99 19.09
CA ASP A 108 -19.71 -12.62 20.44
C ASP A 108 -20.95 -11.71 20.41
N PRO A 109 -22.17 -12.29 20.46
CA PRO A 109 -23.41 -11.52 20.47
C PRO A 109 -23.60 -10.65 21.74
N GLY A 110 -22.88 -10.95 22.82
CA GLY A 110 -22.98 -10.24 24.09
C GLY A 110 -22.18 -8.93 24.12
N LEU A 111 -21.13 -8.83 23.29
CA LEU A 111 -20.21 -7.70 23.22
C LEU A 111 -20.93 -6.35 23.09
N ALA A 112 -22.00 -6.26 22.30
CA ALA A 112 -22.75 -5.02 22.11
C ALA A 112 -23.37 -4.50 23.40
N ALA A 113 -23.92 -5.41 24.22
CA ALA A 113 -24.53 -5.07 25.50
C ALA A 113 -23.46 -4.65 26.51
N ASP A 114 -22.34 -5.38 26.57
CA ASP A 114 -21.24 -5.10 27.49
C ASP A 114 -20.61 -3.73 27.19
N LEU A 115 -20.36 -3.41 25.91
CA LEU A 115 -19.85 -2.10 25.49
C LEU A 115 -20.82 -0.96 25.78
N ALA A 116 -22.13 -1.19 25.65
CA ALA A 116 -23.12 -0.17 25.98
C ALA A 116 -23.10 0.20 27.47
N THR A 117 -22.74 -0.72 28.38
CA THR A 117 -22.62 -0.42 29.83
C THR A 117 -21.54 0.61 30.14
N ILE A 118 -20.52 0.72 29.28
CA ILE A 118 -19.42 1.67 29.40
C ILE A 118 -19.53 2.83 28.42
N GLY A 119 -20.69 2.99 27.77
CA GLY A 119 -20.99 4.11 26.87
C GLY A 119 -20.38 3.99 25.47
N VAL A 120 -19.85 2.83 25.09
CA VAL A 120 -19.29 2.58 23.75
C VAL A 120 -20.37 1.96 22.87
N ARG A 121 -20.64 2.55 21.70
CA ARG A 121 -21.59 1.99 20.74
C ARG A 121 -20.90 1.05 19.77
N LEU A 122 -21.33 -0.22 19.73
CA LEU A 122 -20.88 -1.17 18.72
C LEU A 122 -21.60 -0.94 17.40
N GLU A 123 -20.86 -0.71 16.32
CA GLU A 123 -21.39 -0.61 14.96
C GLU A 123 -20.85 -1.75 14.08
N VAL A 124 -21.74 -2.39 13.34
CA VAL A 124 -21.34 -3.37 12.32
C VAL A 124 -21.12 -2.66 11.00
N ALA A 125 -19.91 -2.77 10.45
CA ALA A 125 -19.57 -2.20 9.15
C ALA A 125 -20.49 -2.73 8.04
N ASP A 126 -20.99 -1.84 7.19
CA ASP A 126 -21.79 -2.21 6.02
C ASP A 126 -20.94 -3.07 5.06
N THR A 127 -21.58 -3.98 4.34
CA THR A 127 -21.00 -4.69 3.20
C THR A 127 -20.28 -3.80 2.17
N LYS A 128 -20.68 -2.53 2.04
CA LYS A 128 -20.04 -1.53 1.16
C LYS A 128 -18.95 -0.71 1.84
N ASP A 129 -18.82 -0.78 3.16
CA ASP A 129 -17.79 -0.06 3.90
C ASP A 129 -16.42 -0.72 3.65
N LYS A 130 -15.48 0.08 3.13
CA LYS A 130 -14.13 -0.36 2.80
C LYS A 130 -13.11 -0.01 3.89
N THR A 131 -13.51 0.77 4.88
CA THR A 131 -12.59 1.33 5.89
C THR A 131 -12.15 0.26 6.90
N ALA A 132 -13.08 -0.52 7.46
CA ALA A 132 -12.74 -1.61 8.39
C ALA A 132 -11.86 -2.72 7.75
N PRO A 133 -12.16 -3.21 6.52
CA PRO A 133 -11.23 -4.11 5.81
C PRO A 133 -9.87 -3.47 5.49
N ALA A 134 -9.82 -2.14 5.24
CA ALA A 134 -8.56 -1.44 5.02
C ALA A 134 -7.70 -1.38 6.29
N SER A 135 -8.31 -1.11 7.45
CA SER A 135 -7.59 -1.13 8.74
C SER A 135 -7.00 -2.50 9.06
N LEU A 136 -7.75 -3.58 8.83
CA LEU A 136 -7.22 -4.94 9.01
C LEU A 136 -6.05 -5.24 8.07
N ARG A 137 -6.13 -4.85 6.79
CA ARG A 137 -5.01 -5.03 5.84
C ARG A 137 -3.78 -4.27 6.31
N SER A 138 -3.95 -3.00 6.63
CA SER A 138 -2.86 -2.15 7.15
C SER A 138 -2.25 -2.74 8.42
N ALA A 139 -3.04 -3.34 9.31
CA ALA A 139 -2.52 -3.98 10.52
C ALA A 139 -1.75 -5.27 10.24
N HIS A 140 -2.19 -6.09 9.28
CA HIS A 140 -1.39 -7.23 8.81
C HIS A 140 -0.06 -6.77 8.23
N ASP A 141 -0.08 -5.76 7.35
CA ASP A 141 1.11 -5.27 6.69
C ASP A 141 2.10 -4.64 7.70
N ASP A 142 1.61 -3.91 8.70
CA ASP A 142 2.41 -3.34 9.80
C ASP A 142 3.00 -4.44 10.70
N SER A 143 2.20 -5.47 11.05
CA SER A 143 2.66 -6.57 11.90
C SER A 143 3.85 -7.32 11.29
N ARG A 144 3.92 -7.42 9.95
CA ARG A 144 5.01 -8.06 9.23
C ARG A 144 6.38 -7.45 9.55
N TRP A 145 6.42 -6.16 9.89
CA TRP A 145 7.65 -5.38 10.06
C TRP A 145 8.01 -5.13 11.53
N LEU A 146 7.33 -5.78 12.48
CA LEU A 146 7.67 -5.66 13.89
C LEU A 146 9.08 -6.18 14.15
N SER A 147 10.04 -5.32 14.49
CA SER A 147 11.38 -5.78 14.89
C SER A 147 11.32 -6.59 16.19
N GLN A 148 12.15 -7.64 16.29
CA GLN A 148 12.36 -8.36 17.53
C GLN A 148 13.27 -7.55 18.47
N ARG A 149 12.68 -7.03 19.54
CA ARG A 149 13.40 -6.26 20.57
C ARG A 149 13.41 -6.98 21.91
N HIS A 150 12.43 -7.85 22.13
CA HIS A 150 12.34 -8.70 23.30
C HIS A 150 12.68 -10.13 22.89
N ASP A 151 13.67 -10.71 23.56
CA ASP A 151 14.01 -12.11 23.37
C ASP A 151 13.10 -12.95 24.26
N PRO A 152 12.43 -13.98 23.72
CA PRO A 152 11.58 -14.85 24.52
C PRO A 152 12.42 -15.67 25.49
N VAL A 153 11.83 -16.06 26.63
CA VAL A 153 12.52 -16.88 27.65
C VAL A 153 12.96 -18.23 27.09
N ASP A 154 12.17 -18.79 26.17
CA ASP A 154 12.49 -19.97 25.38
C ASP A 154 11.78 -19.90 24.00
N LEU A 155 12.03 -20.89 23.14
CA LEU A 155 11.39 -20.97 21.81
C LEU A 155 9.98 -21.58 21.83
N SER A 156 9.36 -21.73 23.01
CA SER A 156 7.98 -22.20 23.07
C SER A 156 7.02 -21.19 22.43
N LEU A 157 5.94 -21.70 21.85
CA LEU A 157 4.92 -20.89 21.20
C LEU A 157 4.39 -19.78 22.13
N ALA A 158 4.15 -20.09 23.41
CA ALA A 158 3.63 -19.13 24.37
C ALA A 158 4.63 -18.01 24.66
N ALA A 159 5.90 -18.33 24.95
CA ALA A 159 6.93 -17.34 25.24
C ALA A 159 7.24 -16.46 24.02
N CYS A 160 7.28 -17.04 22.82
CA CYS A 160 7.46 -16.29 21.58
C CYS A 160 6.31 -15.31 21.31
N VAL A 161 5.05 -15.73 21.55
CA VAL A 161 3.88 -14.84 21.38
C VAL A 161 3.85 -13.73 22.43
N GLU A 162 4.27 -14.00 23.66
CA GLU A 162 4.40 -12.98 24.71
C GLU A 162 5.45 -11.92 24.32
N ALA A 163 6.64 -12.35 23.89
CA ALA A 163 7.68 -11.43 23.41
C ALA A 163 7.21 -10.60 22.21
N LEU A 164 6.47 -11.20 21.27
CA LEU A 164 5.86 -10.49 20.14
C LEU A 164 4.84 -9.43 20.58
N CYS A 165 4.06 -9.69 21.63
CA CYS A 165 3.14 -8.69 22.18
C CYS A 165 3.90 -7.49 22.77
N LEU A 166 5.04 -7.73 23.44
CA LEU A 166 5.90 -6.67 23.95
C LEU A 166 6.52 -5.84 22.82
N ASP A 167 6.98 -6.50 21.75
CA ASP A 167 7.49 -5.83 20.55
C ASP A 167 6.43 -4.94 19.90
N ALA A 168 5.19 -5.42 19.81
CA ALA A 168 4.07 -4.66 19.26
C ALA A 168 3.69 -3.45 20.15
N GLN A 169 3.71 -3.61 21.47
CA GLN A 169 3.50 -2.50 22.40
C GLN A 169 4.60 -1.43 22.27
N ASP A 170 5.87 -1.85 22.19
CA ASP A 170 6.99 -0.93 22.02
C ASP A 170 6.92 -0.20 20.67
N ALA A 171 6.53 -0.90 19.59
CA ALA A 171 6.29 -0.29 18.29
C ALA A 171 5.14 0.76 18.33
N HIS A 172 4.02 0.43 18.98
CA HIS A 172 2.91 1.37 19.19
C HIS A 172 3.38 2.62 19.96
N ASN A 173 4.06 2.42 21.08
CA ASN A 173 4.55 3.52 21.92
C ASN A 173 5.51 4.42 21.12
N ARG A 174 6.47 3.86 20.38
CA ARG A 174 7.35 4.65 19.51
C ARG A 174 6.60 5.49 18.50
N SER A 175 5.59 4.90 17.83
CA SER A 175 4.77 5.59 16.84
C SER A 175 3.99 6.75 17.46
N ALA A 176 3.35 6.52 18.62
CA ALA A 176 2.62 7.56 19.35
C ALA A 176 3.52 8.70 19.83
N HIS A 177 4.76 8.42 20.23
CA HIS A 177 5.69 9.42 20.78
C HIS A 177 6.47 10.21 19.70
N ARG A 178 6.77 9.61 18.54
CA ARG A 178 7.53 10.31 17.48
C ARG A 178 6.73 11.40 16.78
N GLY A 179 5.40 11.37 16.86
CA GLY A 179 4.52 12.26 16.10
C GLY A 179 4.58 11.98 14.59
N PRO A 180 3.83 12.71 13.76
CA PRO A 180 3.62 12.36 12.35
C PRO A 180 4.79 12.69 11.41
N ARG A 181 6.00 12.97 11.92
CA ARG A 181 7.10 13.52 11.12
C ARG A 181 7.47 12.61 9.94
N GLY A 182 7.39 13.16 8.74
CA GLY A 182 7.87 12.51 7.51
C GLY A 182 6.77 11.89 6.66
N LEU A 183 5.49 12.23 6.89
CA LEU A 183 4.42 11.86 5.97
C LEU A 183 4.34 12.92 4.86
N SER A 184 4.25 12.50 3.59
CA SER A 184 4.09 13.41 2.45
C SER A 184 2.75 14.15 2.41
N ASN A 185 1.86 13.92 3.39
CA ASN A 185 0.49 14.42 3.43
C ASN A 185 0.21 15.26 4.69
N ARG A 186 0.38 16.58 4.60
CA ARG A 186 0.15 17.53 5.69
C ARG A 186 -1.23 17.42 6.35
N LYS A 187 -2.29 17.15 5.58
CA LYS A 187 -3.65 17.00 6.13
C LYS A 187 -3.76 15.76 7.04
N LEU A 188 -3.04 14.69 6.69
CA LEU A 188 -2.96 13.49 7.52
C LEU A 188 -2.14 13.76 8.79
N GLU A 189 -1.01 14.47 8.65
CA GLU A 189 -0.20 14.91 9.81
C GLU A 189 -1.04 15.74 10.78
N ASP A 190 -1.77 16.75 10.30
CA ASP A 190 -2.67 17.59 11.11
C ASP A 190 -3.74 16.75 11.81
N SER A 191 -4.31 15.76 11.12
CA SER A 191 -5.35 14.88 11.68
C SER A 191 -4.78 13.96 12.78
N ILE A 192 -3.53 13.50 12.62
CA ILE A 192 -2.81 12.72 13.64
C ILE A 192 -2.51 13.61 14.85
N GLU A 193 -2.01 14.83 14.66
CA GLU A 193 -1.74 15.76 15.76
C GLU A 193 -3.02 16.11 16.51
N GLN A 194 -4.09 16.41 15.79
CA GLN A 194 -5.40 16.68 16.39
C GLN A 194 -5.87 15.50 17.23
N TRP A 195 -5.75 14.28 16.73
CA TRP A 195 -6.10 13.08 17.49
C TRP A 195 -5.23 12.91 18.74
N LEU A 196 -3.92 13.00 18.58
CA LEU A 196 -2.98 12.86 19.69
C LEU A 196 -3.11 13.98 20.72
N SER A 197 -3.70 15.12 20.39
CA SER A 197 -4.01 16.19 21.35
C SER A 197 -5.25 15.92 22.21
N LEU A 198 -6.06 14.91 21.87
CA LEU A 198 -7.27 14.58 22.61
C LEU A 198 -6.95 14.08 24.03
N PRO A 199 -7.78 14.44 25.03
CA PRO A 199 -7.58 13.95 26.39
C PRO A 199 -7.81 12.44 26.46
N MET A 200 -7.01 11.76 27.28
CA MET A 200 -7.15 10.33 27.55
C MET A 200 -8.50 10.05 28.23
N ARG A 201 -9.33 9.17 27.65
CA ARG A 201 -10.57 8.69 28.26
C ARG A 201 -10.34 7.32 28.89
N GLN A 202 -10.00 7.30 30.17
CA GLN A 202 -9.72 6.03 30.87
C GLN A 202 -10.97 5.13 30.88
N PRO A 203 -10.82 3.82 30.63
CA PRO A 203 -11.89 2.87 30.88
C PRO A 203 -12.28 2.85 32.38
N PRO A 204 -13.47 2.35 32.75
CA PRO A 204 -13.86 2.19 34.14
C PRO A 204 -12.84 1.35 34.93
N SER A 205 -12.94 1.28 36.26
CA SER A 205 -11.99 0.45 37.04
C SER A 205 -12.33 -1.04 37.04
N VAL A 206 -13.56 -1.41 36.68
CA VAL A 206 -14.05 -2.78 36.68
C VAL A 206 -14.08 -3.30 35.23
N PRO A 207 -13.28 -4.32 34.89
CA PRO A 207 -13.30 -4.93 33.56
C PRO A 207 -14.68 -5.47 33.21
N LEU A 208 -14.96 -5.51 31.90
CA LEU A 208 -16.14 -6.19 31.37
C LEU A 208 -16.03 -7.70 31.65
N GLU A 209 -17.18 -8.38 31.66
CA GLU A 209 -17.23 -9.82 31.83
C GLU A 209 -16.46 -10.52 30.69
N ASP A 210 -15.45 -11.31 31.05
CA ASP A 210 -14.70 -12.10 30.09
C ASP A 210 -15.55 -13.28 29.63
N ARG A 211 -15.87 -13.26 28.33
CA ARG A 211 -16.54 -14.36 27.65
C ARG A 211 -15.67 -14.87 26.51
N ASP A 212 -15.75 -16.17 26.28
CA ASP A 212 -15.19 -16.80 25.09
C ASP A 212 -16.02 -16.41 23.86
N TRP A 213 -15.34 -16.30 22.72
CA TRP A 213 -15.96 -16.01 21.43
C TRP A 213 -15.74 -17.16 20.45
N GLU A 214 -16.66 -17.30 19.48
CA GLU A 214 -16.63 -18.40 18.52
C GLU A 214 -15.69 -18.12 17.34
N ALA A 215 -14.63 -18.93 17.22
CA ALA A 215 -13.76 -18.89 16.05
C ALA A 215 -14.48 -19.44 14.82
N GLY A 216 -14.33 -18.75 13.68
CA GLY A 216 -14.88 -19.20 12.41
C GLY A 216 -13.87 -19.11 11.27
N ARG A 217 -14.24 -19.67 10.11
CA ARG A 217 -13.42 -19.63 8.88
C ARG A 217 -13.07 -18.21 8.41
N TRP A 218 -13.81 -17.21 8.90
CA TRP A 218 -13.57 -15.80 8.62
C TRP A 218 -12.23 -15.29 9.18
N LEU A 219 -11.64 -15.95 10.20
CA LEU A 219 -10.33 -15.59 10.75
C LEU A 219 -9.21 -15.64 9.70
N SER A 220 -9.33 -16.54 8.73
CA SER A 220 -8.35 -16.76 7.65
C SER A 220 -8.95 -16.45 6.28
N SER A 221 -9.94 -15.54 6.18
CA SER A 221 -10.62 -15.25 4.90
C SER A 221 -9.66 -14.75 3.80
N TRP A 222 -8.50 -14.21 4.18
CA TRP A 222 -7.44 -13.77 3.29
C TRP A 222 -6.82 -14.90 2.46
N GLU A 223 -6.89 -16.17 2.90
CA GLU A 223 -6.33 -17.33 2.19
C GLU A 223 -6.97 -17.55 0.81
N THR A 224 -8.25 -17.21 0.67
CA THR A 224 -9.02 -17.44 -0.56
C THR A 224 -8.46 -16.70 -1.78
N ALA A 225 -7.72 -15.62 -1.54
CA ALA A 225 -7.15 -14.78 -2.57
C ALA A 225 -5.70 -15.13 -2.94
N LEU A 226 -5.08 -16.10 -2.25
CA LEU A 226 -3.64 -16.38 -2.36
C LEU A 226 -3.29 -17.29 -3.53
N PRO A 227 -2.09 -17.13 -4.12
CA PRO A 227 -1.54 -18.05 -5.10
C PRO A 227 -1.36 -19.48 -4.53
N PRO A 228 -1.15 -20.48 -5.40
CA PRO A 228 -0.57 -21.76 -5.00
C PRO A 228 0.78 -21.56 -4.30
N ASP A 229 1.19 -22.54 -3.51
CA ASP A 229 2.48 -22.52 -2.83
C ASP A 229 3.65 -22.57 -3.83
N GLN A 230 4.78 -21.99 -3.43
CA GLN A 230 6.01 -21.89 -4.22
C GLN A 230 7.23 -22.27 -3.35
N PRO A 231 8.39 -22.60 -3.94
CA PRO A 231 9.64 -22.80 -3.20
C PRO A 231 9.95 -21.60 -2.32
N ARG A 232 10.40 -21.88 -1.09
CA ARG A 232 10.70 -20.88 -0.08
C ARG A 232 11.83 -21.37 0.82
N TYR A 233 12.65 -20.46 1.30
CA TYR A 233 13.75 -20.73 2.23
C TYR A 233 13.71 -19.78 3.43
N PHE A 234 14.33 -20.19 4.54
CA PHE A 234 14.43 -19.37 5.75
C PHE A 234 15.68 -18.51 5.68
N HIS A 235 15.56 -17.23 6.02
CA HIS A 235 16.65 -16.28 6.04
C HIS A 235 16.60 -15.47 7.33
N TYR A 236 17.69 -15.38 8.08
CA TYR A 236 17.74 -14.53 9.27
C TYR A 236 18.10 -13.10 8.89
N ASP A 237 17.21 -12.15 9.15
CA ASP A 237 17.47 -10.73 8.94
C ASP A 237 18.01 -10.08 10.22
N GLY A 238 19.23 -9.56 10.15
CA GLY A 238 19.89 -8.89 11.27
C GLY A 238 19.22 -7.58 11.70
N MET A 239 18.50 -6.89 10.81
CA MET A 239 17.87 -5.60 11.11
C MET A 239 16.58 -5.77 11.91
N SER A 240 15.65 -6.58 11.40
CA SER A 240 14.44 -6.95 12.15
C SER A 240 14.75 -7.92 13.29
N ARG A 241 15.95 -8.52 13.32
CA ARG A 241 16.34 -9.61 14.24
C ARG A 241 15.38 -10.80 14.18
N ARG A 242 14.75 -11.03 13.02
CA ARG A 242 13.77 -12.12 12.81
C ARG A 242 14.17 -13.00 11.66
N THR A 243 13.74 -14.25 11.74
CA THR A 243 13.77 -15.16 10.59
C THR A 243 12.60 -14.84 9.65
N TRP A 244 12.91 -14.74 8.37
CA TRP A 244 11.98 -14.55 7.28
C TRP A 244 11.86 -15.82 6.44
N LEU A 245 10.64 -16.16 6.02
CA LEU A 245 10.39 -17.14 4.97
C LEU A 245 10.23 -16.39 3.64
N ILE A 246 11.24 -16.52 2.79
CA ILE A 246 11.37 -15.80 1.52
C ILE A 246 10.97 -16.72 0.36
N SER A 247 10.29 -16.15 -0.65
CA SER A 247 9.93 -16.85 -1.88
C SER A 247 11.14 -16.99 -2.81
N GLY A 248 11.35 -18.17 -3.37
CA GLY A 248 12.46 -18.46 -4.26
C GLY A 248 13.25 -19.69 -3.83
N GLU A 249 14.30 -19.98 -4.59
CA GLU A 249 15.32 -20.97 -4.23
C GLU A 249 16.36 -20.30 -3.34
N GLU A 250 16.91 -21.09 -2.40
CA GLU A 250 18.00 -20.63 -1.54
C GLU A 250 19.22 -20.32 -2.43
N PRO A 251 19.86 -19.15 -2.28
CA PRO A 251 21.08 -18.83 -3.02
C PRO A 251 22.14 -19.91 -2.80
N SER A 252 22.90 -20.29 -3.84
CA SER A 252 24.03 -21.19 -3.68
C SER A 252 25.23 -20.45 -3.11
N ASP A 253 25.97 -21.07 -2.17
CA ASP A 253 27.21 -20.54 -1.57
C ASP A 253 28.33 -20.20 -2.59
N ASP A 254 28.18 -20.63 -3.86
CA ASP A 254 29.11 -20.36 -4.97
C ASP A 254 28.76 -19.09 -5.78
N ASP A 255 27.69 -18.37 -5.43
CA ASP A 255 27.45 -17.05 -6.02
C ASP A 255 28.37 -16.03 -5.34
N ASP A 256 29.39 -15.56 -6.05
CA ASP A 256 30.44 -14.64 -5.56
C ASP A 256 29.92 -13.57 -4.57
N ASP A 257 30.45 -13.63 -3.34
CA ASP A 257 30.20 -12.78 -2.16
C ASP A 257 30.42 -11.26 -2.38
N ASP A 258 30.81 -10.81 -3.58
CA ASP A 258 31.12 -9.41 -3.88
C ASP A 258 29.92 -8.61 -4.43
N ASP A 259 28.78 -9.26 -4.77
CA ASP A 259 27.51 -8.60 -5.14
C ASP A 259 26.33 -8.96 -4.20
N TYR A 260 26.59 -9.74 -3.14
CA TYR A 260 25.60 -10.22 -2.16
C TYR A 260 25.54 -9.38 -0.88
N GLU A 261 25.87 -8.10 -0.97
CA GLU A 261 25.17 -7.14 -0.12
C GLU A 261 23.74 -7.07 -0.69
N PHE A 262 22.80 -7.84 -0.12
CA PHE A 262 21.42 -7.36 -0.06
C PHE A 262 21.58 -5.91 0.40
N PRO A 263 21.35 -4.88 -0.44
CA PRO A 263 21.78 -3.54 -0.09
C PRO A 263 21.16 -3.27 1.27
N ALA A 264 22.02 -2.95 2.24
CA ALA A 264 21.69 -2.71 3.63
C ALA A 264 20.94 -1.36 3.78
N TYR A 265 19.96 -1.17 2.91
CA TYR A 265 18.95 -0.16 2.87
C TYR A 265 17.69 -0.96 2.51
N GLU A 266 16.78 -1.15 3.48
CA GLU A 266 15.37 -1.43 3.18
C GLU A 266 14.82 -0.22 2.41
N GLU A 267 15.24 -0.09 1.15
CA GLU A 267 14.64 0.83 0.20
C GLU A 267 13.28 0.28 -0.08
N HIS A 268 12.30 1.14 0.11
CA HIS A 268 10.92 0.83 -0.13
C HIS A 268 10.79 0.41 -1.60
N ASP A 269 10.75 -0.90 -1.86
CA ASP A 269 10.46 -1.45 -3.19
C ASP A 269 8.99 -1.15 -3.53
N ASN A 270 8.77 0.09 -3.95
CA ASN A 270 7.51 0.66 -4.39
C ASN A 270 7.17 0.26 -5.83
N THR A 271 7.90 -0.68 -6.44
CA THR A 271 7.67 -1.13 -7.82
C THR A 271 6.22 -1.59 -8.01
N ALA A 272 5.65 -2.33 -7.06
CA ALA A 272 4.26 -2.79 -7.13
C ALA A 272 3.25 -1.64 -7.19
N GLU A 273 3.49 -0.57 -6.42
CA GLU A 273 2.66 0.63 -6.42
C GLU A 273 2.77 1.40 -7.73
N ILE A 274 4.00 1.64 -8.21
CA ILE A 274 4.23 2.33 -9.50
C ILE A 274 3.62 1.52 -10.63
N ALA A 275 3.87 0.21 -10.69
CA ALA A 275 3.32 -0.68 -11.70
C ALA A 275 1.79 -0.69 -11.70
N ARG A 276 1.15 -0.67 -10.52
CA ARG A 276 -0.32 -0.58 -10.40
C ARG A 276 -0.86 0.67 -11.09
N ASN A 277 -0.23 1.82 -10.87
CA ASN A 277 -0.66 3.10 -11.46
C ASN A 277 -0.34 3.16 -12.96
N LEU A 278 0.86 2.75 -13.37
CA LEU A 278 1.25 2.68 -14.79
C LEU A 278 0.35 1.73 -15.58
N VAL A 279 0.11 0.51 -15.11
CA VAL A 279 -0.77 -0.48 -15.77
C VAL A 279 -2.20 0.03 -15.88
N ALA A 280 -2.70 0.77 -14.88
CA ALA A 280 -4.04 1.35 -14.92
C ALA A 280 -4.18 2.45 -15.99
N CYS A 281 -3.08 3.16 -16.27
CA CYS A 281 -2.97 4.20 -17.28
C CYS A 281 -2.38 3.69 -18.60
N TRP A 282 -1.99 2.43 -18.70
CA TRP A 282 -1.33 1.91 -19.90
C TRP A 282 -2.30 1.83 -21.08
N PRO A 283 -1.87 2.12 -22.32
CA PRO A 283 -2.74 2.06 -23.47
C PRO A 283 -3.33 0.67 -23.72
N ASN A 284 -2.52 -0.38 -23.54
CA ASN A 284 -2.93 -1.76 -23.74
C ASN A 284 -3.68 -2.33 -22.53
N PRO A 285 -4.57 -3.33 -22.73
CA PRO A 285 -5.17 -4.08 -21.63
C PRO A 285 -4.11 -4.68 -20.68
N PRO A 286 -4.38 -4.75 -19.36
CA PRO A 286 -3.45 -5.36 -18.40
C PRO A 286 -3.04 -6.80 -18.72
N LYS A 287 -3.89 -7.55 -19.44
CA LYS A 287 -3.57 -8.91 -19.89
C LYS A 287 -2.39 -8.93 -20.87
N ASP A 288 -2.33 -7.94 -21.75
CA ASP A 288 -1.30 -7.86 -22.78
C ASP A 288 0.02 -7.39 -22.15
N VAL A 289 -0.05 -6.46 -21.19
CA VAL A 289 1.11 -6.04 -20.39
C VAL A 289 1.69 -7.23 -19.60
N ALA A 290 0.83 -8.04 -18.97
CA ALA A 290 1.27 -9.24 -18.27
C ALA A 290 1.98 -10.22 -19.22
N ALA A 291 1.37 -10.51 -20.38
CA ALA A 291 1.94 -11.42 -21.36
C ALA A 291 3.29 -10.90 -21.92
N ALA A 292 3.42 -9.58 -22.10
CA ALA A 292 4.64 -8.93 -22.54
C ALA A 292 5.79 -9.06 -21.53
N ALA A 293 5.49 -9.14 -20.23
CA ALA A 293 6.45 -9.39 -19.15
C ALA A 293 6.61 -10.88 -18.81
N GLY A 294 6.10 -11.79 -19.65
CA GLY A 294 6.23 -13.24 -19.44
C GLY A 294 5.37 -13.81 -18.30
N ILE A 295 4.41 -13.05 -17.77
CA ILE A 295 3.57 -13.44 -16.64
C ILE A 295 2.09 -13.54 -17.02
N THR A 296 1.31 -14.22 -16.19
CA THR A 296 -0.15 -14.26 -16.35
C THR A 296 -0.80 -12.97 -15.82
N LEU A 297 -1.98 -12.63 -16.35
CA LEU A 297 -2.79 -11.52 -15.81
C LEU A 297 -3.01 -11.66 -14.29
N ARG A 298 -3.16 -12.89 -13.81
CA ARG A 298 -3.39 -13.17 -12.38
C ARG A 298 -2.15 -12.87 -11.54
N GLN A 299 -0.95 -13.24 -12.01
CA GLN A 299 0.31 -12.88 -11.36
C GLN A 299 0.51 -11.36 -11.33
N LEU A 300 0.24 -10.65 -12.43
CA LEU A 300 0.30 -9.19 -12.45
C LEU A 300 -0.66 -8.56 -11.43
N GLN A 301 -1.89 -9.08 -11.33
CA GLN A 301 -2.87 -8.61 -10.34
C GLN A 301 -2.45 -8.90 -8.90
N TRP A 302 -1.81 -10.04 -8.64
CA TRP A 302 -1.27 -10.34 -7.32
C TRP A 302 -0.12 -9.42 -6.96
N PHE A 303 0.81 -9.20 -7.88
CA PHE A 303 1.94 -8.29 -7.68
C PHE A 303 1.49 -6.86 -7.42
N THR A 304 0.68 -6.28 -8.31
CA THR A 304 0.16 -4.90 -8.18
C THR A 304 -0.80 -4.69 -7.00
N SER A 305 -1.24 -5.77 -6.35
CA SER A 305 -2.02 -5.72 -5.10
C SER A 305 -1.21 -6.15 -3.88
N GLU A 306 0.11 -6.30 -4.01
CA GLU A 306 1.05 -6.73 -2.98
C GLU A 306 0.65 -8.06 -2.29
N ARG A 307 0.05 -8.96 -3.07
CA ARG A 307 -0.36 -10.31 -2.61
C ARG A 307 0.71 -11.36 -2.84
N ALA A 308 1.63 -11.12 -3.78
CA ALA A 308 2.75 -11.99 -4.08
C ALA A 308 3.84 -11.20 -4.82
N THR A 309 5.10 -11.44 -4.49
CA THR A 309 6.24 -11.02 -5.29
C THR A 309 6.30 -11.77 -6.62
N LEU A 310 7.01 -11.18 -7.58
CA LEU A 310 7.42 -11.86 -8.81
C LEU A 310 8.80 -12.45 -8.60
N ASP A 311 9.12 -13.52 -9.34
CA ASP A 311 10.49 -14.03 -9.37
C ASP A 311 11.46 -12.97 -9.94
N LYS A 312 12.75 -13.09 -9.64
CA LYS A 312 13.77 -12.07 -9.98
C LYS A 312 13.76 -11.72 -11.48
N SER A 313 13.61 -12.72 -12.35
CA SER A 313 13.59 -12.51 -13.80
C SER A 313 12.33 -11.78 -14.26
N THR A 314 11.14 -12.24 -13.88
CA THR A 314 9.90 -11.57 -14.31
C THR A 314 9.69 -10.22 -13.63
N HIS A 315 10.24 -10.02 -12.42
CA HIS A 315 10.29 -8.71 -11.77
C HIS A 315 11.14 -7.72 -12.58
N TYR A 316 12.31 -8.15 -13.05
CA TYR A 316 13.16 -7.36 -13.94
C TYR A 316 12.46 -7.06 -15.27
N ASP A 317 11.87 -8.06 -15.92
CA ASP A 317 11.19 -7.91 -17.20
C ASP A 317 10.00 -6.95 -17.10
N LEU A 318 9.22 -7.02 -16.01
CA LEU A 318 8.10 -6.10 -15.79
C LEU A 318 8.58 -4.66 -15.56
N ARG A 319 9.64 -4.45 -14.76
CA ARG A 319 10.24 -3.13 -14.55
C ARG A 319 10.76 -2.54 -15.85
N HIS A 320 11.50 -3.33 -16.62
CA HIS A 320 12.04 -2.92 -17.90
C HIS A 320 10.92 -2.57 -18.90
N LEU A 321 9.88 -3.39 -18.99
CA LEU A 321 8.71 -3.13 -19.84
C LEU A 321 8.00 -1.82 -19.49
N LEU A 322 7.84 -1.55 -18.19
CA LEU A 322 7.14 -0.37 -17.68
C LEU A 322 8.06 0.85 -17.55
N GLY A 323 9.35 0.76 -17.91
CA GLY A 323 10.32 1.85 -17.77
C GLY A 323 10.46 2.31 -16.32
N ILE A 324 10.48 1.40 -15.36
CA ILE A 324 10.69 1.69 -13.94
C ILE A 324 12.18 1.49 -13.64
N GLU A 325 12.83 2.55 -13.18
CA GLU A 325 14.26 2.53 -12.84
C GLU A 325 14.46 2.83 -11.37
N TYR A 326 15.62 2.45 -10.87
CA TYR A 326 16.01 2.71 -9.50
C TYR A 326 16.74 4.07 -9.45
N ASP A 327 16.27 4.98 -8.61
CA ASP A 327 16.86 6.29 -8.40
C ASP A 327 17.71 6.28 -7.12
N GLU A 328 19.03 6.18 -7.30
CA GLU A 328 20.02 6.22 -6.22
C GLU A 328 19.91 7.46 -5.33
N ARG A 329 19.40 8.59 -5.85
CA ARG A 329 19.27 9.83 -5.05
C ARG A 329 18.08 9.80 -4.12
N MET A 330 17.00 9.13 -4.55
CA MET A 330 15.74 9.05 -3.82
C MET A 330 15.63 7.76 -2.99
N GLY A 331 16.54 6.80 -3.21
CA GLY A 331 16.57 5.53 -2.47
C GLY A 331 15.33 4.67 -2.74
N GLY A 332 14.90 4.60 -4.01
CA GLY A 332 13.68 3.88 -4.39
C GLY A 332 13.48 3.80 -5.90
N TYR A 333 12.46 3.06 -6.33
CA TYR A 333 12.10 2.99 -7.74
C TYR A 333 11.26 4.19 -8.15
N THR A 334 11.42 4.64 -9.39
CA THR A 334 10.71 5.78 -9.98
C THR A 334 10.31 5.47 -11.43
N PRO A 335 9.19 6.00 -11.93
CA PRO A 335 8.86 5.93 -13.35
C PRO A 335 9.79 6.83 -14.18
N ALA A 336 10.77 6.24 -14.86
CA ALA A 336 11.79 6.98 -15.62
C ALA A 336 11.28 7.53 -16.97
N GLY A 337 10.23 6.92 -17.54
CA GLY A 337 9.68 7.33 -18.83
C GLY A 337 10.66 7.19 -20.01
N PRO A 338 10.33 7.77 -21.18
CA PRO A 338 9.08 8.47 -21.53
C PRO A 338 7.89 7.52 -21.77
N TYR A 339 6.67 8.04 -21.66
CA TYR A 339 5.44 7.25 -21.82
C TYR A 339 4.38 7.88 -22.72
N VAL A 340 3.54 7.00 -23.31
CA VAL A 340 2.15 7.32 -23.67
C VAL A 340 1.24 6.67 -22.65
N LEU A 341 0.42 7.48 -21.98
CA LEU A 341 -0.55 7.02 -20.99
C LEU A 341 -1.97 7.41 -21.44
N ILE A 342 -2.99 6.71 -20.94
CA ILE A 342 -4.40 7.01 -21.19
C ILE A 342 -5.09 7.37 -19.87
N ALA A 343 -5.73 8.53 -19.86
CA ALA A 343 -6.55 8.97 -18.74
C ALA A 343 -7.84 8.14 -18.64
N ARG A 344 -7.80 7.05 -17.86
CA ARG A 344 -8.96 6.18 -17.59
C ARG A 344 -9.46 6.27 -16.15
N LYS A 345 -8.57 6.48 -15.20
CA LYS A 345 -8.88 6.52 -13.76
C LYS A 345 -8.22 7.74 -13.12
N ALA A 346 -9.04 8.61 -12.51
CA ALA A 346 -8.58 9.86 -11.93
C ALA A 346 -7.45 9.65 -10.91
N GLN A 347 -7.63 8.73 -9.95
CA GLN A 347 -6.63 8.44 -8.90
C GLN A 347 -5.30 7.92 -9.47
N ALA A 348 -5.35 7.08 -10.51
CA ALA A 348 -4.13 6.53 -11.10
C ALA A 348 -3.36 7.59 -11.89
N ILE A 349 -4.07 8.49 -12.57
CA ILE A 349 -3.46 9.62 -13.30
C ILE A 349 -2.85 10.63 -12.33
N GLU A 350 -3.57 10.99 -11.27
CA GLU A 350 -3.07 11.90 -10.23
C GLU A 350 -1.81 11.34 -9.58
N ALA A 351 -1.82 10.07 -9.17
CA ALA A 351 -0.66 9.42 -8.57
C ALA A 351 0.53 9.35 -9.53
N ILE A 352 0.34 8.89 -10.78
CA ILE A 352 1.46 8.78 -11.72
C ILE A 352 1.99 10.13 -12.18
N TYR A 353 1.13 11.16 -12.25
CA TYR A 353 1.58 12.52 -12.51
C TYR A 353 2.50 13.02 -11.40
N GLN A 354 2.15 12.81 -10.13
CA GLN A 354 3.00 13.22 -9.01
C GLN A 354 4.38 12.57 -9.08
N GLU A 355 4.46 11.28 -9.40
CA GLU A 355 5.72 10.56 -9.56
C GLU A 355 6.56 11.09 -10.74
N ILE A 356 5.97 11.14 -11.95
CA ILE A 356 6.70 11.56 -13.17
C ILE A 356 7.11 13.03 -13.11
N SER A 357 6.33 13.87 -12.44
CA SER A 357 6.62 15.30 -12.30
C SER A 357 7.53 15.64 -11.11
N GLY A 358 7.99 14.67 -10.32
CA GLY A 358 8.76 14.96 -9.11
C GLY A 358 7.98 15.81 -8.08
N GLY A 359 6.66 15.60 -7.98
CA GLY A 359 5.79 16.35 -7.07
C GLY A 359 5.23 17.66 -7.64
N GLY A 360 5.18 17.81 -8.96
CA GLY A 360 4.60 18.96 -9.64
C GLY A 360 5.62 19.89 -10.33
N ASP A 361 6.87 19.46 -10.47
CA ASP A 361 7.94 20.15 -11.21
C ASP A 361 7.80 19.94 -12.73
N ALA A 362 6.59 20.19 -13.23
CA ALA A 362 6.22 20.13 -14.64
C ALA A 362 5.22 21.22 -14.99
N CYS A 363 5.19 21.63 -16.26
CA CYS A 363 4.26 22.62 -16.81
C CYS A 363 3.33 21.99 -17.87
N PRO A 364 2.43 21.07 -17.47
CA PRO A 364 1.67 20.28 -18.41
C PRO A 364 0.68 21.12 -19.21
N CYS A 365 0.56 20.82 -20.51
CA CYS A 365 -0.32 21.54 -21.42
C CYS A 365 -0.97 20.62 -22.45
N GLU A 366 -2.20 20.93 -22.88
CA GLU A 366 -2.82 20.28 -24.02
C GLU A 366 -2.23 20.83 -25.33
N LEU A 367 -1.76 19.93 -26.18
CA LEU A 367 -1.29 20.26 -27.52
C LEU A 367 -2.48 20.32 -28.49
N VAL A 368 -2.62 21.44 -29.20
CA VAL A 368 -3.59 21.59 -30.30
C VAL A 368 -2.88 22.10 -31.55
N PRO A 369 -3.30 21.70 -32.77
CA PRO A 369 -2.67 22.23 -33.97
C PRO A 369 -3.03 23.71 -34.14
N ALA A 370 -2.02 24.57 -34.35
CA ALA A 370 -2.22 25.99 -34.61
C ALA A 370 -3.03 26.25 -35.89
N GLN A 371 -3.04 25.28 -36.82
CA GLN A 371 -3.85 25.32 -38.04
C GLN A 371 -4.52 23.95 -38.28
N GLY A 372 -5.80 23.97 -38.62
CA GLY A 372 -6.61 22.78 -38.87
C GLY A 372 -7.41 22.34 -37.65
N GLN A 373 -7.97 21.13 -37.71
CA GLN A 373 -8.75 20.56 -36.62
C GLN A 373 -7.89 19.63 -35.76
N ALA A 374 -8.07 19.71 -34.45
CA ALA A 374 -7.54 18.73 -33.51
C ALA A 374 -8.21 17.36 -33.71
N ASP A 375 -7.55 16.31 -33.22
CA ASP A 375 -8.11 14.96 -33.20
C ASP A 375 -9.48 14.95 -32.49
N PRO A 376 -10.53 14.41 -33.12
CA PRO A 376 -11.88 14.44 -32.56
C PRO A 376 -12.10 13.44 -31.41
N SER A 377 -11.20 12.48 -31.23
CA SER A 377 -11.31 11.41 -30.23
C SER A 377 -10.46 11.69 -29.00
N TRP A 378 -9.30 12.33 -29.16
CA TRP A 378 -8.29 12.48 -28.11
C TRP A 378 -7.86 13.93 -27.88
N ARG A 379 -7.63 14.27 -26.61
CA ARG A 379 -6.77 15.38 -26.18
C ARG A 379 -5.40 14.80 -25.85
N TYR A 380 -4.34 15.46 -26.32
CA TYR A 380 -2.96 15.06 -26.04
C TYR A 380 -2.37 16.06 -25.07
N VAL A 381 -2.20 15.64 -23.83
CA VAL A 381 -1.60 16.47 -22.77
C VAL A 381 -0.14 16.07 -22.64
N LEU A 382 0.75 17.02 -22.87
CA LEU A 382 2.16 16.87 -22.60
C LEU A 382 2.42 17.09 -21.11
N ILE A 383 3.20 16.22 -20.50
CA ILE A 383 3.87 16.44 -19.21
C ILE A 383 5.36 16.61 -19.52
N ASN A 384 5.89 17.79 -19.20
CA ASN A 384 7.27 18.20 -19.45
C ASN A 384 7.99 18.48 -18.12
N ALA A 385 8.24 17.43 -17.33
CA ALA A 385 8.95 17.63 -16.08
C ALA A 385 10.45 17.90 -16.33
N HIS A 386 11.03 18.76 -15.49
CA HIS A 386 12.42 19.17 -15.65
C HIS A 386 13.38 17.96 -15.54
N SER A 387 14.34 17.87 -16.45
CA SER A 387 15.33 16.77 -16.55
C SER A 387 14.74 15.38 -16.81
N THR A 388 13.46 15.27 -17.20
CA THR A 388 12.82 13.99 -17.54
C THR A 388 12.39 13.94 -19.02
N PRO A 389 12.34 12.74 -19.61
CA PRO A 389 11.77 12.55 -20.95
C PRO A 389 10.28 12.96 -21.04
N PRO A 390 9.82 13.48 -22.19
CA PRO A 390 8.43 13.93 -22.33
C PRO A 390 7.45 12.77 -22.23
N THR A 391 6.40 12.95 -21.44
CA THR A 391 5.28 12.00 -21.34
C THR A 391 4.02 12.60 -21.96
N ILE A 392 3.28 11.80 -22.73
CA ILE A 392 2.01 12.22 -23.34
C ILE A 392 0.85 11.45 -22.70
N VAL A 393 -0.10 12.17 -22.12
CA VAL A 393 -1.36 11.63 -21.63
C VAL A 393 -2.44 11.86 -22.69
N MET A 394 -2.97 10.75 -23.22
CA MET A 394 -4.14 10.73 -24.08
C MET A 394 -5.40 10.73 -23.23
N ALA A 395 -6.24 11.75 -23.39
CA ALA A 395 -7.51 11.84 -22.69
C ALA A 395 -8.69 11.81 -23.67
N PRO A 396 -9.65 10.88 -23.52
CA PRO A 396 -10.76 10.71 -24.45
C PRO A 396 -11.69 11.92 -24.40
N ARG A 397 -11.98 12.54 -25.56
CA ARG A 397 -12.89 13.70 -25.63
C ARG A 397 -14.31 13.30 -25.21
N GLY A 398 -14.96 14.16 -24.43
CA GLY A 398 -16.33 13.97 -23.96
C GLY A 398 -16.48 13.11 -22.69
N GLU A 399 -15.39 12.56 -22.16
CA GLU A 399 -15.39 11.81 -20.90
C GLU A 399 -15.22 12.74 -19.69
N VAL A 400 -15.87 12.41 -18.57
CA VAL A 400 -15.84 13.22 -17.34
C VAL A 400 -14.42 13.41 -16.80
N ILE A 401 -13.56 12.39 -16.94
CA ILE A 401 -12.16 12.47 -16.49
C ILE A 401 -11.37 13.54 -17.24
N THR A 402 -11.69 13.76 -18.51
CA THR A 402 -10.99 14.69 -19.40
C THR A 402 -11.27 16.13 -19.02
N GLU A 403 -12.50 16.44 -18.60
CA GLU A 403 -12.87 17.75 -18.08
C GLU A 403 -12.25 18.04 -16.70
N ARG A 404 -11.93 16.99 -15.95
CA ARG A 404 -11.30 17.07 -14.62
C ARG A 404 -9.77 17.11 -14.67
N LEU A 405 -9.13 17.02 -15.82
CA LEU A 405 -7.66 17.04 -15.91
C LEU A 405 -7.02 18.26 -15.21
N PRO A 406 -7.56 19.49 -15.32
CA PRO A 406 -7.01 20.63 -14.60
C PRO A 406 -7.05 20.49 -13.07
N ASP A 407 -7.97 19.69 -12.53
CA ASP A 407 -8.06 19.41 -11.09
C ASP A 407 -7.11 18.28 -10.65
N LEU A 408 -6.75 17.38 -11.57
CA LEU A 408 -5.96 16.17 -11.31
C LEU A 408 -4.46 16.37 -11.58
N ILE A 409 -4.12 17.34 -12.40
CA ILE A 409 -2.76 17.63 -12.86
C ILE A 409 -2.38 19.02 -12.34
N LEU A 410 -1.41 19.08 -11.43
CA LEU A 410 -0.92 20.34 -10.89
C LEU A 410 -0.25 21.18 -12.00
N ASN A 411 -0.28 22.50 -11.86
CA ASN A 411 0.35 23.43 -12.81
C ASN A 411 -0.11 23.28 -14.27
N TYR A 412 -1.32 22.76 -14.49
CA TYR A 412 -1.89 22.63 -15.83
C TYR A 412 -2.08 23.99 -16.49
N GLU A 413 -1.28 24.27 -17.53
CA GLU A 413 -1.22 25.57 -18.19
C GLU A 413 -2.34 25.79 -19.22
N GLY A 414 -3.18 24.78 -19.44
CA GLY A 414 -4.25 24.83 -20.43
C GLY A 414 -3.76 24.44 -21.82
N ILE A 415 -4.24 25.16 -22.83
CA ILE A 415 -4.10 24.80 -24.24
C ILE A 415 -2.91 25.53 -24.85
N ARG A 416 -2.04 24.78 -25.53
CA ARG A 416 -0.89 25.29 -26.27
C ARG A 416 -0.99 24.95 -27.77
N PRO A 417 -1.14 25.96 -28.64
CA PRO A 417 -1.07 25.76 -30.09
C PRO A 417 0.33 25.36 -30.52
N VAL A 418 0.46 24.36 -31.38
CA VAL A 418 1.74 23.86 -31.92
C VAL A 418 1.71 23.71 -33.43
N SER A 419 2.88 23.56 -34.05
CA SER A 419 2.97 23.32 -35.50
C SER A 419 2.20 22.06 -35.94
N GLN A 420 1.61 22.08 -37.13
CA GLN A 420 0.85 20.94 -37.65
C GLN A 420 1.72 19.69 -37.82
N ALA A 421 3.01 19.86 -38.12
CA ALA A 421 3.96 18.76 -38.24
C ALA A 421 4.19 18.07 -36.89
N LEU A 422 4.44 18.85 -35.83
CA LEU A 422 4.61 18.33 -34.48
C LEU A 422 3.34 17.64 -33.98
N TYR A 423 2.17 18.26 -34.17
CA TYR A 423 0.90 17.67 -33.78
C TYR A 423 0.65 16.32 -34.47
N ARG A 424 0.91 16.21 -35.78
CA ARG A 424 0.77 14.95 -36.51
C ARG A 424 1.74 13.88 -36.03
N ASP A 425 2.98 14.24 -35.68
CA ASP A 425 3.94 13.26 -35.16
C ASP A 425 3.58 12.80 -33.75
N VAL A 426 3.06 13.69 -32.89
CA VAL A 426 2.48 13.33 -31.58
C VAL A 426 1.37 12.30 -31.76
N VAL A 427 0.39 12.57 -32.62
CA VAL A 427 -0.74 11.66 -32.91
C VAL A 427 -0.21 10.32 -33.43
N THR A 428 0.72 10.34 -34.38
CA THR A 428 1.28 9.13 -35.00
C THR A 428 2.10 8.31 -34.01
N THR A 429 2.92 8.96 -33.19
CA THR A 429 3.71 8.32 -32.13
C THR A 429 2.80 7.68 -31.11
N CYS A 430 1.76 8.39 -30.65
CA CYS A 430 0.76 7.84 -29.74
C CYS A 430 0.08 6.60 -30.33
N ALA A 431 -0.32 6.64 -31.60
CA ALA A 431 -0.93 5.50 -32.28
C ALA A 431 0.00 4.29 -32.34
N ARG A 432 1.31 4.48 -32.58
CA ARG A 432 2.31 3.39 -32.60
C ARG A 432 2.61 2.85 -31.19
N ALA A 433 2.79 3.74 -30.22
CA ALA A 433 3.01 3.41 -28.81
C ALA A 433 1.86 2.57 -28.23
N CYS A 434 0.64 2.76 -28.73
CA CYS A 434 -0.53 1.98 -28.31
C CYS A 434 -0.63 0.58 -28.94
N GLN A 435 0.19 0.23 -29.93
CA GLN A 435 0.04 -1.04 -30.66
C GLN A 435 0.34 -2.27 -29.80
N THR A 436 1.44 -2.23 -29.04
CA THR A 436 1.85 -3.29 -28.12
C THR A 436 2.45 -2.70 -26.86
N PRO A 437 2.45 -3.43 -25.73
CA PRO A 437 3.06 -2.94 -24.49
C PRO A 437 4.54 -2.52 -24.67
N GLN A 438 5.33 -3.31 -25.40
CA GLN A 438 6.74 -3.02 -25.67
C GLN A 438 6.96 -1.82 -26.58
N ALA A 439 5.98 -1.46 -27.41
CA ALA A 439 6.10 -0.31 -28.31
C ALA A 439 6.06 1.01 -27.55
N ASN A 440 5.44 1.07 -26.38
CA ASN A 440 5.20 2.33 -25.67
C ASN A 440 6.48 3.12 -25.39
N VAL A 441 7.34 2.59 -24.52
CA VAL A 441 8.61 3.22 -24.15
C VAL A 441 9.52 3.38 -25.36
N ARG A 442 9.55 2.39 -26.26
CA ARG A 442 10.38 2.42 -27.48
C ARG A 442 10.02 3.60 -28.40
N GLU A 443 8.76 3.70 -28.82
CA GLU A 443 8.31 4.74 -29.76
C GLU A 443 8.42 6.14 -29.12
N MET A 444 8.17 6.26 -27.82
CA MET A 444 8.33 7.52 -27.10
C MET A 444 9.79 7.92 -26.91
N THR A 445 10.69 6.96 -26.70
CA THR A 445 12.13 7.22 -26.66
C THR A 445 12.63 7.72 -28.01
N GLU A 446 12.15 7.12 -29.12
CA GLU A 446 12.47 7.62 -30.46
C GLU A 446 11.88 9.01 -30.71
N PHE A 447 10.66 9.30 -30.25
CA PHE A 447 10.08 10.63 -30.31
C PHE A 447 10.90 11.65 -29.52
N ALA A 448 11.26 11.36 -28.28
CA ALA A 448 12.10 12.22 -27.46
C ALA A 448 13.44 12.53 -28.15
N LYS A 449 14.08 11.54 -28.78
CA LYS A 449 15.31 11.72 -29.58
C LYS A 449 15.10 12.58 -30.82
N ARG A 450 14.00 12.39 -31.57
CA ARG A 450 13.70 13.23 -32.75
C ARG A 450 13.52 14.70 -32.39
N TYR A 451 12.96 14.97 -31.23
CA TYR A 451 12.66 16.32 -30.73
C TYR A 451 13.63 16.78 -29.64
N GLU A 452 14.83 16.22 -29.58
CA GLU A 452 15.86 16.59 -28.59
C GLU A 452 16.21 18.08 -28.67
N ARG A 453 16.15 18.69 -29.86
CA ARG A 453 16.37 20.14 -30.06
C ARG A 453 15.34 21.04 -29.38
N TYR A 454 14.19 20.49 -28.99
CA TYR A 454 13.13 21.17 -28.24
C TYR A 454 13.30 21.07 -26.72
N TRP A 455 14.41 20.45 -26.28
CA TRP A 455 14.89 20.54 -24.91
C TRP A 455 15.68 21.83 -24.76
N ILE A 456 15.02 22.87 -24.26
CA ILE A 456 15.66 24.12 -23.87
C ILE A 456 15.60 24.16 -22.33
N ASP A 457 16.73 24.43 -21.68
CA ASP A 457 16.83 24.55 -20.22
C ASP A 457 16.23 23.35 -19.45
N CYS A 458 16.55 22.13 -19.91
CA CYS A 458 16.13 20.87 -19.28
C CYS A 458 14.60 20.63 -19.22
N ALA A 459 13.79 21.37 -19.97
CA ALA A 459 12.37 21.10 -20.13
C ALA A 459 11.96 21.05 -21.61
N TRP A 460 10.94 20.25 -21.94
CA TRP A 460 10.40 20.21 -23.30
C TRP A 460 9.47 21.40 -23.51
N LEU A 461 9.85 22.30 -24.42
CA LEU A 461 9.04 23.45 -24.82
C LEU A 461 8.69 23.29 -26.31
N PRO A 462 7.43 22.99 -26.65
CA PRO A 462 7.02 22.96 -28.05
C PRO A 462 7.11 24.35 -28.68
N ASP A 463 7.43 24.37 -29.98
CA ASP A 463 7.41 25.55 -30.86
C ASP A 463 6.12 26.38 -30.83
#